data_AF-A0A285KLW2-F1
#
_entry.id   AF-A0A285KLW2-F1
#
_cell.length_a   1.000
_cell.length_b   1.000
_cell.length_c   1.000
_cell.angle_alpha   90.00
_cell.angle_beta   90.00
_cell.angle_gamma   90.00
#
_symmetry.space_group_name_H-M   'P 1'
#
loop_
_entity.id
_entity.type
_entity.pdbx_description
1 polymer ?
#
loop_
_entity_poly.entity_id
_entity_poly.type
_entity_poly.pdbx_seq_one_letter_code
_entity_poly.pdbx_strand_id
1 'polypeptide(L)'
;MHVLDDLDGLSPRARAFLRRSGERHQRDADRLPTDYLQVPHRSGRPVIAPMELIVRREGFAQRFGGLTYSIRHRVRSNADLLETVRRWDFLLDDWIRHEPNGWSFGWAGQHVSSPVRHLVHTDGRFGVTFGGPFLEVSPSINHMIESHALLDEMADWHPLPGNALEPWAAGRTNGSPLERRATLRPIPEASGPCDRWFHSDTLTVRQSLRWTEDHPRPPTIEAWTRNAKA
;
A
#
# COMPACT_ATOMS: atom_id res chain seq x y z
N MET A 1 -11.65 -17.59 -2.68
CA MET A 1 -11.78 -17.10 -4.07
C MET A 1 -10.78 -15.98 -4.27
N HIS A 2 -9.97 -16.03 -5.34
CA HIS A 2 -8.89 -15.07 -5.58
C HIS A 2 -9.44 -13.72 -6.06
N VAL A 3 -8.77 -12.62 -5.78
CA VAL A 3 -9.23 -11.25 -6.06
C VAL A 3 -9.36 -10.96 -7.56
N LEU A 4 -8.55 -11.59 -8.41
CA LEU A 4 -8.71 -11.46 -9.87
C LEU A 4 -9.91 -12.24 -10.43
N ASP A 5 -10.39 -13.26 -9.71
CA ASP A 5 -11.58 -14.03 -10.08
C ASP A 5 -12.85 -13.36 -9.53
N ASP A 6 -12.72 -12.66 -8.41
CA ASP A 6 -13.77 -11.91 -7.75
C ASP A 6 -13.27 -10.55 -7.26
N LEU A 7 -13.66 -9.53 -8.02
CA LEU A 7 -13.30 -8.14 -7.77
C LEU A 7 -14.31 -7.42 -6.86
N ASP A 8 -15.20 -8.15 -6.18
CA ASP A 8 -16.11 -7.54 -5.22
C ASP A 8 -15.39 -6.91 -4.05
N GLY A 9 -15.96 -5.80 -3.57
CA GLY A 9 -15.33 -4.91 -2.60
C GLY A 9 -14.32 -3.93 -3.20
N LEU A 10 -14.10 -3.94 -4.53
CA LEU A 10 -13.33 -2.90 -5.25
C LEU A 10 -14.26 -2.01 -6.08
N SER A 11 -13.90 -0.73 -6.21
CA SER A 11 -14.53 0.28 -7.05
C SER A 11 -14.32 -0.03 -8.54
N PRO A 12 -15.17 0.49 -9.45
CA PRO A 12 -14.98 0.34 -10.89
C PRO A 12 -13.58 0.73 -11.38
N ARG A 13 -12.95 1.74 -10.77
CA ARG A 13 -11.58 2.18 -11.06
C ARG A 13 -10.57 1.08 -10.72
N ALA A 14 -10.58 0.57 -9.50
CA ALA A 14 -9.68 -0.49 -9.09
C ALA A 14 -9.90 -1.79 -9.88
N ARG A 15 -11.16 -2.11 -10.23
CA ARG A 15 -11.49 -3.22 -11.13
C ARG A 15 -10.87 -3.04 -12.51
N ALA A 16 -10.99 -1.85 -13.10
CA ALA A 16 -10.40 -1.54 -14.41
C ALA A 16 -8.87 -1.59 -14.36
N PHE A 17 -8.26 -1.07 -13.29
CA PHE A 17 -6.82 -1.17 -13.03
C PHE A 17 -6.35 -2.62 -13.01
N LEU A 18 -6.93 -3.46 -12.13
CA LEU A 18 -6.52 -4.87 -12.01
C LEU A 18 -6.79 -5.69 -13.27
N ARG A 19 -7.85 -5.41 -14.03
CA ARG A 19 -8.08 -6.07 -15.32
C ARG A 19 -7.01 -5.77 -16.35
N ARG A 20 -6.38 -4.61 -16.27
CA ARG A 20 -5.36 -4.15 -17.23
C ARG A 20 -3.95 -4.52 -16.81
N SER A 21 -3.62 -4.43 -15.52
CA SER A 21 -2.26 -4.62 -15.00
C SER A 21 -2.09 -5.80 -14.05
N GLY A 22 -3.19 -6.40 -13.59
CA GLY A 22 -3.20 -7.49 -12.63
C GLY A 22 -2.94 -8.83 -13.30
N GLU A 23 -1.93 -9.52 -12.81
CA GLU A 23 -1.56 -10.86 -13.23
C GLU A 23 -1.56 -11.79 -12.01
N ARG A 24 -1.88 -13.06 -12.23
CA ARG A 24 -1.71 -14.11 -11.22
C ARG A 24 -0.47 -14.92 -11.57
N HIS A 25 0.61 -14.71 -10.85
CA HIS A 25 1.72 -15.64 -10.89
C HIS A 25 1.35 -16.88 -10.09
N GLN A 26 1.08 -17.96 -10.82
CA GLN A 26 0.97 -19.29 -10.25
C GLN A 26 2.37 -19.71 -9.82
N ARG A 27 2.65 -19.65 -8.51
CA ARG A 27 3.80 -20.38 -7.97
C ARG A 27 3.32 -21.77 -7.57
N ASP A 28 4.10 -22.74 -8.02
CA ASP A 28 3.92 -24.16 -7.75
C ASP A 28 3.89 -24.43 -6.24
N ALA A 29 3.03 -25.39 -5.93
CA ALA A 29 2.79 -25.97 -4.62
C ALA A 29 4.10 -26.47 -3.99
N ASP A 30 4.30 -26.10 -2.73
CA ASP A 30 5.21 -26.79 -1.78
C ASP A 30 5.00 -26.33 -0.33
N ARG A 31 4.27 -25.22 -0.11
CA ARG A 31 3.94 -24.77 1.25
C ARG A 31 2.78 -25.56 1.83
N LEU A 32 3.02 -26.20 2.96
CA LEU A 32 1.98 -26.82 3.77
C LEU A 32 1.55 -25.83 4.86
N PRO A 33 0.24 -25.66 5.13
CA PRO A 33 -0.23 -24.84 6.25
C PRO A 33 0.40 -25.22 7.60
N THR A 34 0.91 -26.45 7.72
CA THR A 34 1.63 -26.97 8.90
C THR A 34 3.00 -26.36 9.13
N ASP A 35 3.61 -25.72 8.13
CA ASP A 35 4.94 -25.11 8.21
C ASP A 35 5.02 -23.98 9.24
N TYR A 36 3.86 -23.46 9.65
CA TYR A 36 3.72 -22.35 10.60
C TYR A 36 3.07 -22.77 11.91
N LEU A 37 2.94 -24.07 12.22
CA LEU A 37 2.48 -24.51 13.55
C LEU A 37 3.41 -24.02 14.66
N GLN A 38 4.67 -23.74 14.34
CA GLN A 38 5.62 -23.08 15.22
C GLN A 38 6.20 -21.85 14.53
N VAL A 39 6.13 -20.70 15.21
CA VAL A 39 6.63 -19.43 14.68
C VAL A 39 7.73 -18.87 15.59
N PRO A 40 8.73 -18.16 15.03
CA PRO A 40 9.76 -17.52 15.84
C PRO A 40 9.13 -16.48 16.78
N HIS A 41 9.36 -16.61 18.07
CA HIS A 41 9.02 -15.56 19.04
C HIS A 41 10.19 -14.61 19.24
N ARG A 42 9.91 -13.38 19.68
CA ARG A 42 10.94 -12.35 20.00
C ARG A 42 12.02 -12.82 20.99
N SER A 43 11.73 -13.85 21.79
CA SER A 43 12.67 -14.47 22.73
C SER A 43 13.58 -15.53 22.09
N GLY A 44 13.55 -15.69 20.77
CA GLY A 44 14.31 -16.69 20.02
C GLY A 44 13.82 -18.14 20.15
N ARG A 45 12.73 -18.37 20.91
CA ARG A 45 12.11 -19.70 21.05
C ARG A 45 10.94 -19.83 20.07
N PRO A 46 10.75 -20.99 19.42
CA PRO A 46 9.53 -21.24 18.67
C PRO A 46 8.34 -21.29 19.63
N VAL A 47 7.23 -20.66 19.24
CA VAL A 47 5.94 -20.75 19.93
C VAL A 47 4.90 -21.32 19.01
N ILE A 48 3.90 -22.01 19.57
CA ILE A 48 2.79 -22.54 18.78
C ILE A 48 2.04 -21.36 18.15
N ALA A 49 1.87 -21.37 16.83
CA ALA A 49 1.07 -20.34 16.17
C ALA A 49 -0.39 -20.49 16.58
N PRO A 50 -1.05 -19.40 16.98
CA PRO A 50 -2.47 -19.44 17.23
C PRO A 50 -3.22 -19.71 15.93
N MET A 51 -4.32 -20.45 16.04
CA MET A 51 -5.17 -20.79 14.89
C MET A 51 -5.63 -19.56 14.11
N GLU A 52 -5.86 -18.42 14.78
CA GLU A 52 -6.22 -17.16 14.12
C GLU A 52 -5.15 -16.71 13.11
N LEU A 53 -3.86 -16.79 13.46
CA LEU A 53 -2.76 -16.43 12.56
C LEU A 53 -2.77 -17.32 11.33
N ILE A 54 -2.90 -18.64 11.51
CA ILE A 54 -2.91 -19.62 10.42
C ILE A 54 -4.10 -19.34 9.48
N VAL A 55 -5.32 -19.24 10.04
CA VAL A 55 -6.52 -18.99 9.25
C VAL A 55 -6.44 -17.67 8.48
N ARG A 56 -5.95 -16.59 9.11
CA ARG A 56 -5.82 -15.28 8.46
C ARG A 56 -4.77 -15.28 7.35
N ARG A 57 -3.62 -15.89 7.59
CA ARG A 57 -2.54 -15.98 6.60
C ARG A 57 -2.97 -16.81 5.39
N GLU A 58 -3.63 -17.95 5.59
CA GLU A 58 -4.14 -18.79 4.50
C GLU A 58 -5.28 -18.10 3.74
N GLY A 59 -6.19 -17.40 4.45
CA GLY A 59 -7.22 -16.58 3.82
C GLY A 59 -6.64 -15.47 2.94
N PHE A 60 -5.57 -14.80 3.41
CA PHE A 60 -4.82 -13.83 2.61
C PHE A 60 -4.18 -14.51 1.40
N ALA A 61 -3.49 -15.64 1.56
CA ALA A 61 -2.85 -16.38 0.48
C ALA A 61 -3.87 -16.76 -0.60
N GLN A 62 -5.05 -17.22 -0.17
CA GLN A 62 -6.12 -17.61 -1.06
C GLN A 62 -6.70 -16.42 -1.83
N ARG A 63 -6.85 -15.26 -1.17
CA ARG A 63 -7.46 -14.06 -1.78
C ARG A 63 -6.49 -13.28 -2.65
N PHE A 64 -5.25 -13.09 -2.21
CA PHE A 64 -4.29 -12.19 -2.85
C PHE A 64 -2.98 -12.87 -3.28
N GLY A 65 -2.72 -14.09 -2.81
CA GLY A 65 -1.45 -14.78 -3.09
C GLY A 65 -1.18 -14.96 -4.57
N GLY A 66 0.00 -14.51 -4.99
CA GLY A 66 0.44 -14.56 -6.40
C GLY A 66 -0.11 -13.42 -7.26
N LEU A 67 -0.94 -12.52 -6.73
CA LEU A 67 -1.30 -11.29 -7.42
C LEU A 67 -0.03 -10.46 -7.67
N THR A 68 0.11 -9.95 -8.88
CA THR A 68 1.13 -8.95 -9.19
C THR A 68 0.51 -7.87 -10.06
N TYR A 69 0.92 -6.63 -9.90
CA TYR A 69 0.53 -5.55 -10.82
C TYR A 69 1.60 -4.47 -10.93
N SER A 70 1.53 -3.72 -12.03
CA SER A 70 2.37 -2.54 -12.26
C SER A 70 1.57 -1.26 -12.05
N ILE A 71 2.16 -0.31 -11.32
CA ILE A 71 1.61 1.02 -11.05
C ILE A 71 2.44 2.04 -11.81
N ARG A 72 1.83 2.82 -12.70
CA ARG A 72 2.48 4.00 -13.28
C ARG A 72 2.49 5.13 -12.26
N HIS A 73 3.60 5.82 -12.14
CA HIS A 73 3.74 6.97 -11.26
C HIS A 73 4.52 8.07 -11.97
N ARG A 74 3.88 9.24 -12.06
CA ARG A 74 4.46 10.43 -12.66
C ARG A 74 4.72 11.49 -11.60
N VAL A 75 5.97 11.96 -11.54
CA VAL A 75 6.40 12.97 -10.57
C VAL A 75 7.17 14.10 -11.25
N ARG A 76 7.14 15.27 -10.63
CA ARG A 76 7.97 16.41 -11.03
C ARG A 76 9.20 16.47 -10.15
N SER A 77 10.37 16.24 -10.75
CA SER A 77 11.66 16.40 -10.09
C SER A 77 12.35 17.61 -10.69
N ASN A 78 12.45 18.71 -9.93
CA ASN A 78 12.91 20.01 -10.44
C ASN A 78 12.09 20.47 -11.67
N ALA A 79 12.76 20.72 -12.81
CA ALA A 79 12.13 21.10 -14.07
C ALA A 79 11.64 19.87 -14.87
N ASP A 80 12.09 18.67 -14.54
CA ASP A 80 11.86 17.46 -15.31
C ASP A 80 10.61 16.71 -14.87
N LEU A 81 9.97 16.09 -15.84
CA LEU A 81 8.81 15.24 -15.64
C LEU A 81 9.26 13.78 -15.79
N LEU A 82 9.26 13.04 -14.69
CA LEU A 82 9.70 11.65 -14.65
C LEU A 82 8.47 10.74 -14.60
N GLU A 83 8.47 9.73 -15.45
CA GLU A 83 7.51 8.63 -15.40
C GLU A 83 8.24 7.35 -14.98
N THR A 84 7.68 6.67 -13.99
CA THR A 84 8.23 5.42 -13.45
C THR A 84 7.13 4.38 -13.35
N VAL A 85 7.51 3.11 -13.49
CA VAL A 85 6.60 1.97 -13.30
C VAL A 85 7.09 1.17 -12.10
N ARG A 86 6.21 0.96 -11.13
CA ARG A 86 6.50 0.22 -9.89
C ARG A 86 5.73 -1.09 -9.92
N ARG A 87 6.44 -2.21 -9.89
CA ARG A 87 5.84 -3.54 -9.74
C ARG A 87 5.58 -3.84 -8.27
N TRP A 88 4.41 -4.41 -8.02
CA TRP A 88 3.98 -4.87 -6.71
C TRP A 88 3.61 -6.35 -6.80
N ASP A 89 4.19 -7.17 -5.92
CA ASP A 89 3.93 -8.60 -5.87
C ASP A 89 3.21 -8.96 -4.56
N PHE A 90 2.37 -10.00 -4.57
CA PHE A 90 1.64 -10.50 -3.39
C PHE A 90 2.14 -11.88 -2.99
N LEU A 91 3.39 -11.97 -2.55
CA LEU A 91 4.01 -13.25 -2.19
C LEU A 91 4.30 -13.30 -0.70
N LEU A 92 3.67 -14.22 0.02
CA LEU A 92 3.93 -14.40 1.44
C LEU A 92 5.41 -14.66 1.70
N ASP A 93 5.97 -13.97 2.69
CA ASP A 93 7.30 -14.25 3.20
C ASP A 93 7.21 -15.22 4.39
N ASP A 94 8.35 -15.45 5.05
CA ASP A 94 8.51 -16.28 6.25
C ASP A 94 8.52 -15.45 7.55
N TRP A 95 8.38 -14.13 7.46
CA TRP A 95 8.44 -13.23 8.59
C TRP A 95 7.10 -13.19 9.31
N ILE A 96 7.15 -13.43 10.62
CA ILE A 96 6.00 -13.42 11.51
C ILE A 96 6.42 -12.76 12.81
N ARG A 97 5.54 -11.92 13.37
CA ARG A 97 5.77 -11.30 14.69
C ARG A 97 4.47 -11.16 15.46
N HIS A 98 4.57 -11.39 16.76
CA HIS A 98 3.53 -11.06 17.71
C HIS A 98 3.49 -9.55 17.99
N GLU A 99 2.33 -8.94 17.85
CA GLU A 99 2.04 -7.53 18.14
C GLU A 99 1.15 -7.42 19.39
N PRO A 100 1.02 -6.24 20.03
CA PRO A 100 0.18 -6.10 21.22
C PRO A 100 -1.28 -6.54 21.05
N ASN A 101 -1.83 -6.46 19.82
CA ASN A 101 -3.23 -6.74 19.53
C ASN A 101 -3.42 -7.85 18.46
N GLY A 102 -2.44 -8.75 18.32
CA GLY A 102 -2.53 -9.84 17.35
C GLY A 102 -1.17 -10.23 16.78
N TRP A 103 -1.16 -10.58 15.49
CA TRP A 103 0.06 -11.00 14.80
C TRP A 103 0.17 -10.27 13.48
N SER A 104 1.41 -10.05 13.05
CA SER A 104 1.71 -9.59 11.70
C SER A 104 2.50 -10.66 10.97
N PHE A 105 2.21 -10.81 9.68
CA PHE A 105 2.99 -11.65 8.77
C PHE A 105 3.40 -10.83 7.56
N GLY A 106 4.58 -11.13 7.04
CA GLY A 106 5.17 -10.39 5.95
C GLY A 106 4.85 -10.95 4.57
N TRP A 107 5.19 -10.15 3.58
CA TRP A 107 5.09 -10.49 2.19
C TRP A 107 6.06 -9.65 1.36
N ALA A 108 6.48 -10.18 0.22
CA ALA A 108 7.09 -9.39 -0.83
C ALA A 108 6.08 -8.32 -1.24
N GLY A 109 6.43 -7.03 -1.18
CA GLY A 109 5.56 -5.94 -1.59
C GLY A 109 6.10 -5.27 -2.85
N GLN A 110 6.45 -4.00 -2.75
CA GLN A 110 7.03 -3.27 -3.88
C GLN A 110 8.44 -3.79 -4.25
N HIS A 111 8.72 -3.95 -5.54
CA HIS A 111 10.04 -4.35 -6.05
C HIS A 111 11.00 -3.15 -6.14
N VAL A 112 11.35 -2.59 -4.99
CA VAL A 112 12.39 -1.56 -4.85
C VAL A 112 13.26 -1.87 -3.65
N SER A 113 14.47 -1.31 -3.61
CA SER A 113 15.29 -1.33 -2.38
C SER A 113 14.58 -0.47 -1.31
N SER A 114 13.67 -1.11 -0.59
CA SER A 114 12.91 -0.51 0.49
C SER A 114 13.60 -0.85 1.81
N PRO A 115 13.87 0.16 2.68
CA PRO A 115 14.34 -0.13 4.02
C PRO A 115 13.28 -0.86 4.86
N VAL A 116 11.99 -0.75 4.49
CA VAL A 116 10.87 -1.30 5.25
C VAL A 116 10.39 -2.63 4.69
N ARG A 117 9.88 -3.49 5.59
CA ARG A 117 9.16 -4.73 5.24
C ARG A 117 7.66 -4.47 5.24
N HIS A 118 6.95 -5.00 4.24
CA HIS A 118 5.50 -4.92 4.14
C HIS A 118 4.83 -6.04 4.95
N LEU A 119 3.77 -5.69 5.67
CA LEU A 119 3.12 -6.54 6.64
C LEU A 119 1.59 -6.52 6.48
N VAL A 120 0.96 -7.61 6.90
CA VAL A 120 -0.49 -7.71 7.10
C VAL A 120 -0.71 -8.14 8.54
N HIS A 121 -1.57 -7.41 9.25
CA HIS A 121 -1.97 -7.75 10.60
C HIS A 121 -3.18 -8.71 10.58
N THR A 122 -3.36 -9.53 11.61
CA THR A 122 -4.45 -10.53 11.68
C THR A 122 -5.86 -9.94 11.67
N ASP A 123 -6.01 -8.66 11.99
CA ASP A 123 -7.27 -7.90 11.85
C ASP A 123 -7.54 -7.40 10.41
N GLY A 124 -6.64 -7.66 9.47
CA GLY A 124 -6.76 -7.32 8.05
C GLY A 124 -6.12 -6.00 7.65
N ARG A 125 -5.55 -5.25 8.60
CA ARG A 125 -4.84 -4.00 8.30
C ARG A 125 -3.53 -4.25 7.57
N PHE A 126 -3.17 -3.31 6.71
CA PHE A 126 -1.92 -3.33 5.96
C PHE A 126 -0.95 -2.28 6.51
N GLY A 127 0.32 -2.66 6.62
CA GLY A 127 1.33 -1.80 7.20
C GLY A 127 2.76 -2.17 6.82
N VAL A 128 3.70 -1.57 7.54
CA VAL A 128 5.13 -1.80 7.37
C VAL A 128 5.84 -1.92 8.72
N THR A 129 7.07 -2.43 8.71
CA THR A 129 8.01 -2.34 9.84
C THR A 129 9.40 -1.93 9.36
N PHE A 130 10.10 -1.15 10.18
CA PHE A 130 11.52 -0.84 10.05
C PHE A 130 12.24 -1.24 11.35
N GLY A 131 12.23 -2.54 11.68
CA GLY A 131 12.76 -3.06 12.95
C GLY A 131 11.88 -2.80 14.19
N GLY A 132 11.07 -1.74 14.17
CA GLY A 132 10.10 -1.37 15.22
C GLY A 132 8.71 -2.00 15.07
N PRO A 133 7.70 -1.54 15.85
CA PRO A 133 6.33 -2.11 15.86
C PRO A 133 5.64 -2.03 14.49
N PHE A 134 4.49 -2.71 14.35
CA PHE A 134 3.65 -2.60 13.16
C PHE A 134 3.18 -1.15 12.96
N LEU A 135 3.42 -0.59 11.78
CA LEU A 135 3.00 0.75 11.40
C LEU A 135 1.92 0.64 10.32
N GLU A 136 0.69 1.00 10.67
CA GLU A 136 -0.43 0.97 9.74
C GLU A 136 -0.22 1.98 8.60
N VAL A 137 -0.35 1.49 7.36
CA VAL A 137 -0.31 2.31 6.13
C VAL A 137 -1.69 2.40 5.51
N SER A 138 -2.45 1.31 5.53
CA SER A 138 -3.79 1.25 4.94
C SER A 138 -4.74 0.37 5.76
N PRO A 139 -6.05 0.70 5.82
CA PRO A 139 -7.02 -0.08 6.59
C PRO A 139 -7.16 -1.52 6.11
N SER A 140 -6.88 -1.77 4.82
CA SER A 140 -6.85 -3.10 4.24
C SER A 140 -6.09 -3.11 2.92
N ILE A 141 -5.84 -4.31 2.40
CA ILE A 141 -5.26 -4.47 1.06
C ILE A 141 -6.13 -3.88 -0.03
N ASN A 142 -7.46 -3.97 0.10
CA ASN A 142 -8.37 -3.36 -0.87
C ASN A 142 -8.18 -1.84 -0.91
N HIS A 143 -8.07 -1.17 0.25
CA HIS A 143 -7.79 0.26 0.30
C HIS A 143 -6.41 0.60 -0.30
N MET A 144 -5.42 -0.27 -0.12
CA MET A 144 -4.12 -0.11 -0.77
C MET A 144 -4.23 -0.26 -2.30
N ILE A 145 -4.95 -1.26 -2.80
CA ILE A 145 -5.20 -1.45 -4.25
C ILE A 145 -5.95 -0.24 -4.82
N GLU A 146 -6.92 0.31 -4.10
CA GLU A 146 -7.65 1.52 -4.49
C GLU A 146 -6.73 2.75 -4.58
N SER A 147 -5.87 2.94 -3.58
CA SER A 147 -4.85 3.99 -3.57
C SER A 147 -3.87 3.83 -4.74
N HIS A 148 -3.44 2.60 -5.05
CA HIS A 148 -2.60 2.30 -6.22
C HIS A 148 -3.30 2.53 -7.55
N ALA A 149 -4.59 2.17 -7.66
CA ALA A 149 -5.38 2.43 -8.86
C ALA A 149 -5.55 3.94 -9.10
N LEU A 150 -5.71 4.75 -8.04
CA LEU A 150 -5.69 6.21 -8.15
C LEU A 150 -4.33 6.74 -8.60
N LEU A 151 -3.23 6.27 -8.00
CA LEU A 151 -1.88 6.69 -8.41
C LEU A 151 -1.64 6.42 -9.90
N ASP A 152 -2.07 5.24 -10.38
CA ASP A 152 -1.94 4.90 -11.80
C ASP A 152 -2.82 5.76 -12.70
N GLU A 153 -4.05 6.08 -12.30
CA GLU A 153 -4.93 7.01 -13.03
C GLU A 153 -4.32 8.42 -13.09
N MET A 154 -3.67 8.85 -12.00
CA MET A 154 -3.00 10.16 -11.92
C MET A 154 -1.70 10.23 -12.72
N ALA A 155 -1.18 9.11 -13.23
CA ALA A 155 -0.02 9.11 -14.12
C ALA A 155 -0.26 9.94 -15.39
N ASP A 156 -1.52 10.05 -15.83
CA ASP A 156 -1.92 10.83 -17.00
C ASP A 156 -2.17 12.32 -16.66
N TRP A 157 -2.05 12.72 -15.38
CA TRP A 157 -2.22 14.10 -14.90
C TRP A 157 -0.87 14.79 -14.70
N HIS A 158 -0.87 16.10 -14.56
CA HIS A 158 0.33 16.88 -14.26
C HIS A 158 0.57 16.92 -12.74
N PRO A 159 1.67 16.34 -12.23
CA PRO A 159 2.04 16.48 -10.82
C PRO A 159 2.42 17.93 -10.51
N LEU A 160 1.90 18.46 -9.40
CA LEU A 160 2.29 19.76 -8.89
C LEU A 160 3.69 19.71 -8.26
N PRO A 161 4.42 20.86 -8.18
CA PRO A 161 5.71 20.91 -7.52
C PRO A 161 5.63 20.42 -6.07
N GLY A 162 6.54 19.54 -5.68
CA GLY A 162 6.63 19.01 -4.31
C GLY A 162 6.18 17.55 -4.15
N ASN A 163 5.62 16.92 -5.20
CA ASN A 163 5.43 15.46 -5.23
C ASN A 163 6.81 14.77 -5.21
N ALA A 164 7.00 13.79 -4.33
CA ALA A 164 8.26 13.06 -4.23
C ALA A 164 8.18 11.72 -4.97
N LEU A 165 9.28 11.31 -5.60
CA LEU A 165 9.35 9.97 -6.19
C LEU A 165 9.23 8.89 -5.11
N GLU A 166 9.93 9.08 -3.99
CA GLU A 166 9.89 8.17 -2.86
C GLU A 166 9.02 8.69 -1.72
N PRO A 167 8.10 7.87 -1.18
CA PRO A 167 7.29 8.22 -0.01
C PRO A 167 8.11 8.55 1.24
N TRP A 168 9.42 8.27 1.26
CA TRP A 168 10.35 8.64 2.34
C TRP A 168 11.30 9.80 1.98
N ALA A 169 11.47 10.15 0.71
CA ALA A 169 12.26 11.30 0.26
C ALA A 169 11.43 12.59 0.41
N ALA A 170 11.91 13.57 1.16
CA ALA A 170 11.13 14.74 1.53
C ALA A 170 10.77 15.59 0.30
N GLY A 171 9.50 15.62 -0.07
CA GLY A 171 8.92 16.67 -0.90
C GLY A 171 8.09 17.57 0.01
N ARG A 172 8.50 18.84 0.18
CA ARG A 172 7.68 19.85 0.85
C ARG A 172 6.84 20.56 -0.22
N THR A 173 5.54 20.33 -0.24
CA THR A 173 4.60 21.25 -0.89
C THR A 173 4.24 22.36 0.09
N ASN A 174 4.55 23.61 -0.26
CA ASN A 174 4.12 24.77 0.51
C ASN A 174 2.61 25.01 0.30
N GLY A 175 1.81 24.88 1.36
CA GLY A 175 0.53 25.58 1.61
C GLY A 175 -0.66 25.37 0.66
N SER A 176 -0.54 25.66 -0.63
CA SER A 176 -1.68 25.94 -1.51
C SER A 176 -2.61 24.76 -1.82
N PRO A 177 -2.15 23.49 -1.94
CA PRO A 177 -3.07 22.37 -2.21
C PRO A 177 -3.90 21.99 -0.98
N LEU A 178 -3.37 22.19 0.22
CA LEU A 178 -4.05 21.81 1.46
C LEU A 178 -5.15 22.80 1.84
N GLU A 179 -4.97 24.08 1.52
CA GLU A 179 -6.01 25.12 1.65
C GLU A 179 -7.23 24.80 0.77
N ARG A 180 -7.01 24.22 -0.41
CA ARG A 180 -8.08 23.78 -1.32
C ARG A 180 -8.73 22.46 -0.92
N ARG A 181 -8.17 21.71 0.04
CA ARG A 181 -8.71 20.41 0.48
C ARG A 181 -10.16 20.49 0.93
N ALA A 182 -10.56 21.60 1.56
CA ALA A 182 -11.92 21.78 2.09
C ALA A 182 -13.01 21.73 1.00
N THR A 183 -12.66 21.96 -0.27
CA THR A 183 -13.61 21.93 -1.40
C THR A 183 -13.54 20.64 -2.20
N LEU A 184 -12.59 19.74 -1.90
CA LEU A 184 -12.41 18.47 -2.58
C LEU A 184 -13.23 17.36 -1.90
N ARG A 185 -13.74 16.42 -2.69
CA ARG A 185 -14.50 15.29 -2.16
C ARG A 185 -13.53 14.20 -1.69
N PRO A 186 -13.69 13.64 -0.48
CA PRO A 186 -12.89 12.50 -0.06
C PRO A 186 -13.18 11.27 -0.92
N ILE A 187 -12.16 10.42 -1.13
CA ILE A 187 -12.30 9.11 -1.76
C ILE A 187 -12.18 8.03 -0.66
N PRO A 188 -13.29 7.61 -0.04
CA PRO A 188 -13.25 6.74 1.14
C PRO A 188 -12.59 5.39 0.85
N GLU A 189 -12.85 4.79 -0.31
CA GLU A 189 -12.34 3.46 -0.65
C GLU A 189 -10.81 3.42 -0.82
N ALA A 190 -10.18 4.55 -1.15
CA ALA A 190 -8.72 4.67 -1.23
C ALA A 190 -8.10 5.27 0.04
N SER A 191 -8.93 5.72 0.99
CA SER A 191 -8.50 6.45 2.17
C SER A 191 -8.51 5.60 3.43
N GLY A 192 -7.69 6.00 4.40
CA GLY A 192 -7.63 5.43 5.73
C GLY A 192 -7.08 6.42 6.75
N PRO A 193 -6.74 5.94 7.97
CA PRO A 193 -6.18 6.78 9.01
C PRO A 193 -4.89 7.48 8.58
N CYS A 194 -4.04 6.79 7.81
CA CYS A 194 -2.67 7.20 7.48
C CYS A 194 -2.45 7.65 6.03
N ASP A 195 -3.41 7.43 5.13
CA ASP A 195 -3.35 7.84 3.73
C ASP A 195 -4.73 8.32 3.30
N ARG A 196 -4.88 9.58 2.90
CA ARG A 196 -6.18 10.19 2.59
C ARG A 196 -6.18 10.80 1.21
N TRP A 197 -7.18 10.45 0.43
CA TRP A 197 -7.38 10.93 -0.93
C TRP A 197 -8.55 11.88 -1.03
N PHE A 198 -8.35 12.95 -1.78
CA PHE A 198 -9.34 13.96 -2.08
C PHE A 198 -9.31 14.27 -3.58
N HIS A 199 -10.48 14.44 -4.20
CA HIS A 199 -10.58 14.53 -5.64
C HIS A 199 -11.66 15.49 -6.12
N SER A 200 -11.42 16.02 -7.31
CA SER A 200 -12.31 16.82 -8.14
C SER A 200 -11.95 16.58 -9.61
N ASP A 201 -12.75 17.10 -10.54
CA ASP A 201 -12.51 16.93 -11.98
C ASP A 201 -11.18 17.52 -12.47
N THR A 202 -10.56 18.44 -11.71
CA THR A 202 -9.35 19.16 -12.13
C THR A 202 -8.17 19.03 -11.17
N LEU A 203 -8.40 18.63 -9.92
CA LEU A 203 -7.39 18.55 -8.86
C LEU A 203 -7.61 17.30 -8.00
N THR A 204 -6.53 16.54 -7.80
CA THR A 204 -6.45 15.42 -6.86
C THR A 204 -5.37 15.71 -5.83
N VAL A 205 -5.65 15.43 -4.56
CA VAL A 205 -4.72 15.59 -3.45
C VAL A 205 -4.67 14.31 -2.64
N ARG A 206 -3.46 13.84 -2.36
CA ARG A 206 -3.17 12.76 -1.42
C ARG A 206 -2.45 13.34 -0.22
N GLN A 207 -2.93 13.05 0.97
CA GLN A 207 -2.27 13.36 2.22
C GLN A 207 -1.88 12.07 2.92
N SER A 208 -0.58 11.81 3.03
CA SER A 208 -0.05 10.62 3.71
C SER A 208 0.71 11.00 4.97
N LEU A 209 0.55 10.19 6.02
CA LEU A 209 1.37 10.27 7.23
C LEU A 209 2.64 9.46 6.98
N ARG A 210 3.80 10.12 7.09
CA ARG A 210 5.09 9.42 7.05
C ARG A 210 5.44 8.93 8.44
N TRP A 211 6.00 7.74 8.49
CA TRP A 211 6.44 7.10 9.73
C TRP A 211 7.97 6.98 9.75
N THR A 212 8.56 7.31 10.89
CA THR A 212 9.92 6.92 11.29
C THR A 212 9.85 6.18 12.62
N GLU A 213 10.93 5.51 13.02
CA GLU A 213 10.99 4.56 14.16
C GLU A 213 10.24 5.02 15.42
N ASP A 214 10.31 6.31 15.77
CA ASP A 214 9.81 6.77 17.08
C ASP A 214 8.79 7.93 17.03
N HIS A 215 8.60 8.61 15.90
CA HIS A 215 7.76 9.83 15.84
C HIS A 215 7.04 9.95 14.48
N PRO A 216 5.78 10.45 14.48
CA PRO A 216 5.11 10.83 13.24
C PRO A 216 5.86 11.99 12.60
N ARG A 217 6.24 11.85 11.33
CA ARG A 217 6.72 13.00 10.55
C ARG A 217 5.52 13.88 10.17
N PRO A 218 5.76 15.17 9.84
CA PRO A 218 4.75 16.00 9.24
C PRO A 218 4.09 15.29 8.04
N PRO A 219 2.76 15.43 7.86
CA PRO A 219 2.07 14.83 6.73
C PRO A 219 2.72 15.29 5.42
N THR A 220 2.84 14.35 4.48
CA THR A 220 3.23 14.66 3.10
C THR A 220 2.00 14.85 2.28
N ILE A 221 2.09 15.77 1.33
CA ILE A 221 0.99 16.11 0.45
C ILE A 221 1.52 15.96 -0.96
N GLU A 222 0.81 15.19 -1.76
CA GLU A 222 1.04 15.04 -3.19
C GLU A 222 -0.21 15.54 -3.89
N ALA A 223 -0.03 16.26 -5.00
CA ALA A 223 -1.14 16.81 -5.75
C ALA A 223 -0.93 16.69 -7.25
N TRP A 224 -2.02 16.45 -7.97
CA TRP A 224 -2.05 16.32 -9.42
C TRP A 224 -3.17 17.18 -9.99
N THR A 225 -2.91 17.81 -11.13
CA THR A 225 -3.85 18.66 -11.85
C THR A 225 -4.03 18.19 -13.29
N ARG A 226 -5.25 18.24 -13.82
CA ARG A 226 -5.48 18.09 -15.27
C ARG A 226 -5.08 19.34 -16.05
N ASN A 227 -5.00 20.48 -15.38
CA ASN A 227 -4.63 21.74 -16.00
C ASN A 227 -3.10 21.83 -16.06
N ALA A 228 -2.53 21.70 -17.26
CA ALA A 228 -1.09 21.83 -17.52
C ALA A 228 -0.49 23.20 -17.13
N LYS A 229 -1.35 24.20 -16.91
CA LYS A 229 -0.97 25.54 -16.43
C LYS A 229 -1.12 25.59 -14.92
N ALA A 230 -0.05 25.26 -14.20
CA ALA A 230 0.13 25.60 -12.79
C ALA A 230 1.55 26.12 -12.60
#